data_AF-A0A7Z2VE23-F1
#
_entry.id   AF-A0A7Z2VE23-F1
#
_cell.length_a   1.000
_cell.length_b   1.000
_cell.length_c   1.000
_cell.angle_alpha   90.00
_cell.angle_beta   90.00
_cell.angle_gamma   90.00
#
_symmetry.space_group_name_H-M   'P 1'
#
loop_
_entity.id
_entity.type
_entity.pdbx_description
1 polymer ?
#
loop_
_entity_poly.entity_id
_entity_poly.type
_entity_poly.pdbx_seq_one_letter_code
_entity_poly.pdbx_strand_id
1 'polypeptide(L)'
;MASVPADVHARILAKAREEWPDDFDMQKHTLEKQIDAYLELNQFYSSLDPSDFVNGIFSSAFTEWDGDYDMQLHTVKKQFNAAREFFQYENARVPKDVLDGIRTRAFAEWPDDYDMQLHTLNKQVAAWLSLNG
;
A
#
# COMPACT_ATOMS: atom_id res chain seq x y z
N MET A 1 -25.90 -1.84 1.24
CA MET A 1 -24.67 -1.43 1.96
C MET A 1 -23.78 -2.65 2.06
N ALA A 2 -22.48 -2.54 1.77
CA ALA A 2 -21.57 -3.65 1.98
C ALA A 2 -21.56 -4.01 3.47
N SER A 3 -21.73 -5.29 3.79
CA SER A 3 -21.68 -5.81 5.17
C SER A 3 -20.45 -6.69 5.32
N VAL A 4 -19.82 -6.66 6.49
CA VAL A 4 -18.69 -7.54 6.79
C VAL A 4 -19.18 -9.00 6.84
N PRO A 5 -18.54 -9.93 6.13
CA PRO A 5 -18.84 -11.36 6.24
C PRO A 5 -18.71 -11.87 7.67
N ALA A 6 -19.56 -12.83 8.06
CA ALA A 6 -19.60 -13.32 9.43
C ALA A 6 -18.28 -13.98 9.89
N ASP A 7 -17.59 -14.66 8.99
CA ASP A 7 -16.29 -15.26 9.23
C ASP A 7 -15.18 -14.21 9.41
N VAL A 8 -15.18 -13.15 8.59
CA VAL A 8 -14.27 -12.01 8.75
C VAL A 8 -14.50 -11.32 10.09
N HIS A 9 -15.76 -11.02 10.43
CA HIS A 9 -16.11 -10.42 11.71
C HIS A 9 -15.65 -11.30 12.89
N ALA A 10 -15.87 -12.62 12.81
CA ALA A 10 -15.46 -13.55 13.85
C ALA A 10 -13.93 -13.57 14.05
N ARG A 11 -13.15 -13.50 12.96
CA ARG A 11 -11.68 -13.44 13.02
C ARG A 11 -11.18 -12.15 13.66
N ILE A 12 -11.73 -11.00 13.25
CA ILE A 12 -11.37 -9.70 13.85
C ILE A 12 -11.69 -9.71 15.36
N LEU A 13 -12.88 -10.18 15.74
CA LEU A 13 -13.28 -10.25 17.15
C LEU A 13 -12.38 -11.19 17.96
N ALA A 14 -11.99 -12.34 17.39
CA ALA A 14 -11.09 -13.27 18.04
C ALA A 14 -9.72 -12.62 18.31
N LYS A 15 -9.15 -11.94 17.31
CA LYS A 15 -7.87 -11.23 17.44
C LYS A 15 -7.96 -10.10 18.48
N ALA A 16 -9.02 -9.30 18.46
CA ALA A 16 -9.24 -8.24 19.45
C ALA A 16 -9.30 -8.78 20.89
N ARG A 17 -9.96 -9.92 21.10
CA ARG A 17 -10.01 -10.60 22.41
C ARG A 17 -8.67 -11.18 22.82
N GLU A 18 -7.87 -11.67 21.88
CA GLU A 18 -6.53 -12.19 22.15
C GLU A 18 -5.57 -11.07 22.54
N GLU A 19 -5.60 -9.94 21.83
CA GLU A 19 -4.75 -8.78 22.12
C GLU A 19 -5.15 -8.07 23.42
N TRP A 20 -6.45 -8.06 23.75
CA TRP A 20 -7.00 -7.33 24.88
C TRP A 20 -7.93 -8.19 25.78
N PRO A 21 -7.45 -9.26 26.45
CA PRO A 21 -8.31 -10.28 27.08
C PRO A 21 -9.37 -9.77 28.07
N ASP A 22 -9.06 -8.74 28.85
CA ASP A 22 -9.94 -8.17 29.87
C ASP A 22 -10.27 -6.68 29.66
N ASP A 23 -9.74 -6.08 28.59
CA ASP A 23 -9.99 -4.69 28.23
C ASP A 23 -11.07 -4.63 27.13
N PHE A 24 -12.34 -4.71 27.56
CA PHE A 24 -13.48 -4.75 26.66
C PHE A 24 -13.65 -3.46 25.83
N ASP A 25 -13.19 -2.32 26.34
CA ASP A 25 -13.20 -1.06 25.60
C ASP A 25 -12.19 -1.13 24.45
N MET A 26 -10.99 -1.66 24.70
CA MET A 26 -9.99 -1.89 23.65
C MET A 26 -10.39 -3.00 22.67
N GLN A 27 -11.06 -4.06 23.13
CA GLN A 27 -11.64 -5.08 22.23
C GLN A 27 -12.63 -4.45 21.26
N LYS A 28 -13.57 -3.65 21.77
CA LYS A 28 -14.58 -2.96 20.97
C LYS A 28 -13.92 -1.99 19.99
N HIS A 29 -13.00 -1.15 20.47
CA HIS A 29 -12.29 -0.19 19.62
C HIS A 29 -11.53 -0.88 18.48
N THR A 30 -10.81 -1.96 18.78
CA THR A 30 -10.05 -2.74 17.78
C THR A 30 -10.99 -3.38 16.76
N LEU A 31 -12.10 -3.97 17.21
CA LEU A 31 -13.12 -4.53 16.33
C LEU A 31 -13.70 -3.49 15.37
N GLU A 32 -14.14 -2.34 15.89
CA GLU A 32 -14.72 -1.26 15.09
C GLU A 32 -13.71 -0.73 14.07
N LYS A 33 -12.48 -0.47 14.50
CA LYS A 33 -11.40 0.01 13.62
C LYS A 33 -11.12 -0.95 12.46
N GLN A 34 -11.03 -2.25 12.74
CA GLN A 34 -10.74 -3.27 11.74
C GLN A 34 -11.94 -3.52 10.80
N ILE A 35 -13.18 -3.41 11.29
CA ILE A 35 -14.39 -3.44 10.46
C ILE A 35 -14.41 -2.26 9.48
N ASP A 36 -14.16 -1.04 9.99
CA ASP A 36 -14.15 0.16 9.16
C ASP A 36 -13.06 0.07 8.07
N ALA A 37 -11.86 -0.38 8.45
CA ALA A 37 -10.77 -0.58 7.51
C ALA A 37 -11.10 -1.64 6.45
N TYR A 38 -11.75 -2.75 6.82
CA TYR A 38 -12.19 -3.78 5.88
C TYR A 38 -13.21 -3.23 4.86
N LEU A 39 -14.20 -2.48 5.34
CA LEU A 39 -15.22 -1.88 4.48
C LEU A 39 -14.61 -0.86 3.52
N GLU A 40 -13.70 -0.01 4.01
CA GLU A 40 -12.99 0.96 3.19
C GLU A 40 -12.10 0.27 2.15
N LEU A 41 -11.35 -0.77 2.54
CA LEU A 41 -10.50 -1.54 1.63
C LEU A 41 -11.31 -2.16 0.49
N ASN A 42 -12.46 -2.76 0.80
CA ASN A 42 -13.38 -3.32 -0.19
C ASN A 42 -13.99 -2.27 -1.10
N GLN A 43 -14.41 -1.13 -0.54
CA GLN A 43 -14.93 -0.02 -1.32
C GLN A 43 -13.85 0.54 -2.26
N PHE A 44 -12.62 0.69 -1.77
CA PHE A 44 -11.51 1.17 -2.56
C PHE A 44 -11.20 0.22 -3.72
N TYR A 45 -11.07 -1.08 -3.46
CA TYR A 45 -10.89 -2.09 -4.50
C TYR A 45 -12.01 -2.04 -5.56
N SER A 46 -13.27 -1.95 -5.13
CA SER A 46 -14.44 -1.93 -6.02
C SER A 46 -14.54 -0.67 -6.87
N SER A 47 -13.85 0.41 -6.48
CA SER A 47 -13.82 1.67 -7.21
C SER A 47 -12.77 1.72 -8.32
N LEU A 48 -11.90 0.72 -8.40
CA LEU A 48 -10.78 0.65 -9.32
C LEU A 48 -11.07 -0.29 -10.49
N ASP A 49 -10.47 0.00 -11.63
CA ASP A 49 -10.49 -0.92 -12.77
C ASP A 49 -9.57 -2.12 -12.49
N PRO A 50 -10.08 -3.37 -12.61
CA PRO A 50 -9.27 -4.57 -12.39
C PRO A 50 -8.07 -4.62 -13.33
N SER A 51 -6.88 -4.78 -12.76
CA SER A 51 -5.62 -4.91 -13.49
C SER A 51 -4.59 -5.66 -12.66
N ASP A 52 -3.54 -6.19 -13.30
CA ASP A 52 -2.44 -6.86 -12.60
C ASP A 52 -1.76 -5.93 -11.59
N PHE A 53 -1.69 -4.63 -11.90
CA PHE A 53 -1.22 -3.58 -10.98
C PHE A 53 -2.06 -3.51 -9.70
N VAL A 54 -3.39 -3.39 -9.84
CA VAL A 54 -4.30 -3.33 -8.69
C VAL A 54 -4.23 -4.64 -7.92
N ASN A 55 -4.29 -5.78 -8.62
CA ASN A 55 -4.25 -7.10 -7.98
C ASN A 55 -2.94 -7.34 -7.22
N GLY A 56 -1.80 -6.92 -7.78
CA GLY A 56 -0.49 -7.05 -7.16
C GLY A 56 -0.40 -6.28 -5.84
N ILE A 57 -0.78 -5.00 -5.83
CA ILE A 57 -0.75 -4.18 -4.61
C ILE A 57 -1.62 -4.78 -3.50
N PHE A 58 -2.86 -5.15 -3.83
CA PHE A 58 -3.77 -5.72 -2.85
C PHE A 58 -3.29 -7.09 -2.35
N SER A 59 -2.87 -7.98 -3.27
CA SER A 59 -2.39 -9.32 -2.90
C SER A 59 -1.16 -9.27 -1.97
N SER A 60 -0.22 -8.35 -2.23
CA SER A 60 0.94 -8.16 -1.37
C SER A 60 0.53 -7.68 0.02
N ALA A 61 -0.36 -6.67 0.10
CA ALA A 61 -0.86 -6.18 1.38
C ALA A 61 -1.60 -7.27 2.19
N PHE A 62 -2.47 -8.06 1.53
CA PHE A 62 -3.17 -9.18 2.16
C PHE A 62 -2.20 -10.25 2.69
N THR A 63 -1.12 -10.51 1.97
CA THR A 63 -0.11 -11.51 2.36
C THR A 63 0.75 -11.04 3.53
N GLU A 64 1.16 -9.77 3.50
CA GLU A 64 2.01 -9.18 4.54
C GLU A 64 1.26 -8.97 5.87
N TRP A 65 -0.01 -8.58 5.78
CA TRP A 65 -0.82 -8.16 6.94
C TRP A 65 -2.08 -9.01 7.09
N ASP A 66 -1.97 -10.33 7.07
CA ASP A 66 -3.13 -11.23 7.14
C ASP A 66 -4.00 -10.95 8.39
N GLY A 67 -5.30 -10.76 8.15
CA GLY A 67 -6.27 -10.40 9.19
C GLY A 67 -6.09 -9.03 9.87
N ASP A 68 -5.16 -8.20 9.41
CA ASP A 68 -4.99 -6.80 9.87
C ASP A 68 -5.38 -5.82 8.76
N TYR A 69 -6.68 -5.56 8.65
CA TYR A 69 -7.26 -4.74 7.59
C TYR A 69 -6.83 -3.28 7.67
N ASP A 70 -6.55 -2.75 8.86
CA ASP A 70 -6.00 -1.40 9.02
C ASP A 70 -4.61 -1.29 8.38
N MET A 71 -3.74 -2.26 8.66
CA MET A 71 -2.40 -2.31 8.06
C MET A 71 -2.45 -2.63 6.56
N GLN A 72 -3.36 -3.48 6.11
CA GLN A 72 -3.60 -3.72 4.68
C GLN A 72 -4.00 -2.42 3.97
N LEU A 73 -5.00 -1.71 4.50
CA LEU A 73 -5.49 -0.45 3.93
C LEU A 73 -4.39 0.62 3.90
N HIS A 74 -3.62 0.75 4.97
CA HIS A 74 -2.47 1.65 5.02
C HIS A 74 -1.46 1.32 3.92
N THR A 75 -1.08 0.05 3.81
CA THR A 75 -0.09 -0.44 2.83
C THR A 75 -0.56 -0.22 1.40
N VAL A 76 -1.82 -0.56 1.10
CA VAL A 76 -2.43 -0.33 -0.21
C VAL A 76 -2.40 1.17 -0.55
N LYS A 77 -2.89 2.05 0.32
CA LYS A 77 -2.88 3.51 0.09
C LYS A 77 -1.47 4.04 -0.14
N LYS A 78 -0.50 3.55 0.64
CA LYS A 78 0.92 3.92 0.51
C LYS A 78 1.45 3.53 -0.87
N GLN A 79 1.22 2.30 -1.32
CA GLN A 79 1.68 1.81 -2.62
C GLN A 79 1.03 2.58 -3.80
N PHE A 80 -0.27 2.88 -3.74
CA PHE A 80 -0.93 3.71 -4.77
C PHE A 80 -0.40 5.15 -4.82
N ASN A 81 -0.16 5.77 -3.66
CA ASN A 81 0.42 7.10 -3.59
C ASN A 81 1.84 7.10 -4.17
N ALA A 82 2.66 6.12 -3.79
CA ALA A 82 4.02 5.99 -4.30
C ALA A 82 4.04 5.74 -5.81
N ALA A 83 3.15 4.90 -6.34
CA ALA A 83 3.00 4.67 -7.77
C ALA A 83 2.65 5.97 -8.50
N ARG A 84 1.65 6.72 -8.01
CA ARG A 84 1.26 8.01 -8.58
C ARG A 84 2.44 8.98 -8.62
N GLU A 85 3.15 9.12 -7.51
CA GLU A 85 4.32 10.00 -7.42
C GLU A 85 5.44 9.56 -8.36
N PHE A 86 5.74 8.26 -8.42
CA PHE A 86 6.76 7.70 -9.29
C PHE A 86 6.48 7.99 -10.78
N PHE A 87 5.25 7.75 -11.24
CA PHE A 87 4.87 7.95 -12.64
C PHE A 87 4.75 9.43 -13.02
N GLN A 88 4.40 10.30 -12.07
CA GLN A 88 4.28 11.74 -12.30
C GLN A 88 5.58 12.51 -12.03
N TYR A 89 6.60 11.87 -11.48
CA TYR A 89 7.86 12.51 -11.15
C TYR A 89 8.54 13.06 -12.39
N GLU A 90 8.84 14.35 -12.40
CA GLU A 90 9.57 15.01 -13.48
C GLU A 90 10.65 15.91 -12.89
N ASN A 91 11.78 16.06 -13.61
CA ASN A 91 12.85 16.94 -13.19
C ASN A 91 13.54 17.59 -14.39
N ALA A 92 13.33 18.89 -14.58
CA ALA A 92 13.82 19.63 -15.74
C ALA A 92 15.35 19.67 -15.88
N ARG A 93 16.10 19.35 -14.81
CA ARG A 93 17.57 19.30 -14.84
C ARG A 93 18.10 17.93 -15.27
N VAL A 94 17.27 16.90 -15.24
CA VAL A 94 17.64 15.54 -15.62
C VAL A 94 17.15 15.30 -17.04
N PRO A 95 18.04 14.96 -18.00
CA PRO A 95 17.63 14.55 -19.33
C PRO A 95 16.62 13.41 -19.28
N LYS A 96 15.62 13.46 -20.18
CA LYS A 96 14.51 12.51 -20.18
C LYS A 96 14.97 11.07 -20.32
N ASP A 97 15.94 10.81 -21.19
CA ASP A 97 16.53 9.48 -21.42
C ASP A 97 17.23 8.93 -20.17
N VAL A 98 17.89 9.79 -19.39
CA VAL A 98 18.48 9.42 -18.10
C VAL A 98 17.39 9.08 -17.09
N LEU A 99 16.35 9.92 -16.99
CA LEU A 99 15.25 9.70 -16.07
C LEU A 99 14.49 8.40 -16.38
N ASP A 100 14.23 8.13 -17.66
CA ASP A 100 13.61 6.89 -18.13
C ASP A 100 14.48 5.68 -17.79
N GLY A 101 15.81 5.77 -17.96
CA GLY A 101 16.74 4.72 -17.54
C GLY A 101 16.74 4.45 -16.03
N ILE A 102 16.59 5.49 -15.21
CA ILE A 102 16.44 5.35 -13.75
C ILE A 102 15.12 4.65 -13.42
N ARG A 103 14.01 5.05 -14.06
CA ARG A 103 12.69 4.41 -13.87
C ARG A 103 12.74 2.94 -14.22
N THR A 104 13.32 2.58 -15.37
CA THR A 104 13.48 1.17 -15.78
C THR A 104 14.28 0.36 -14.77
N ARG A 105 15.35 0.93 -14.22
CA ARG A 105 16.14 0.26 -13.16
C ARG A 105 15.31 0.03 -11.90
N ALA A 106 14.61 1.06 -11.43
CA ALA A 106 13.78 0.97 -10.23
C ALA A 106 12.72 -0.14 -10.37
N PHE A 107 12.04 -0.22 -11.52
CA PHE A 107 11.09 -1.31 -11.81
C PHE A 107 11.72 -2.71 -11.78
N ALA A 108 12.92 -2.85 -12.35
CA ALA A 108 13.60 -4.14 -12.40
C ALA A 108 14.10 -4.59 -11.01
N GLU A 109 14.47 -3.64 -10.15
CA GLU A 109 15.00 -3.93 -8.81
C GLU A 109 13.90 -4.24 -7.80
N TRP A 110 12.76 -3.56 -7.91
CA TRP A 110 11.64 -3.66 -6.96
C TRP A 110 10.31 -3.92 -7.68
N PRO A 111 10.09 -5.12 -8.25
CA PRO A 111 8.82 -5.46 -8.88
C PRO A 111 7.66 -5.31 -7.89
N ASP A 112 6.59 -4.63 -8.32
CA ASP A 112 5.35 -4.42 -7.56
C ASP A 112 5.47 -3.69 -6.20
N ASP A 113 6.66 -3.25 -5.79
CA ASP A 113 6.89 -2.39 -4.63
C ASP A 113 7.19 -0.94 -5.06
N TYR A 114 6.11 -0.19 -5.29
CA TYR A 114 6.16 1.18 -5.77
C TYR A 114 6.77 2.16 -4.77
N ASP A 115 6.69 1.87 -3.46
CA ASP A 115 7.38 2.65 -2.44
C ASP A 115 8.90 2.55 -2.62
N MET A 116 9.41 1.33 -2.80
CA MET A 116 10.84 1.11 -3.06
C MET A 116 11.28 1.60 -4.45
N GLN A 117 10.41 1.51 -5.46
CA GLN A 117 10.67 2.11 -6.77
C GLN A 117 10.81 3.64 -6.67
N LEU A 118 9.90 4.32 -5.98
CA LEU A 118 9.94 5.77 -5.75
C LEU A 118 11.17 6.18 -4.94
N HIS A 119 11.49 5.43 -3.89
CA HIS A 119 12.70 5.66 -3.11
C HIS A 119 13.95 5.56 -4.00
N THR A 120 14.04 4.52 -4.83
CA THR A 120 15.16 4.28 -5.74
C THR A 120 15.26 5.39 -6.80
N LEU A 121 14.14 5.79 -7.40
CA LEU A 121 14.07 6.91 -8.34
C LEU A 121 14.65 8.19 -7.73
N ASN A 122 14.15 8.60 -6.56
CA ASN A 122 14.58 9.80 -5.86
C ASN A 122 16.08 9.77 -5.55
N LYS A 123 16.57 8.62 -5.06
CA LYS A 123 17.98 8.44 -4.72
C LYS A 123 18.89 8.53 -5.94
N GLN A 124 18.51 7.89 -7.04
CA GLN A 124 19.31 7.88 -8.27
C GLN A 124 19.29 9.24 -8.98
N VAL A 125 18.16 9.94 -8.98
CA VAL A 125 18.08 11.32 -9.50
C VAL A 125 18.98 12.26 -8.68
N ALA A 126 18.93 12.18 -7.36
CA ALA A 126 19.80 12.98 -6.49
C ALA A 126 21.29 12.70 -6.75
N ALA A 127 21.66 11.44 -6.94
CA ALA A 127 23.03 11.05 -7.28
C ALA A 127 23.46 11.54 -8.67
N TRP A 128 22.56 11.49 -9.67
CA TRP A 128 22.88 12.02 -11.00
C TRP A 128 23.09 13.54 -10.95
N LEU A 129 22.24 14.27 -10.22
CA LEU A 129 22.36 15.72 -10.05
C LEU A 129 23.65 16.11 -9.33
N SER A 130 24.12 15.34 -8.35
CA SER A 130 25.38 15.65 -7.66
C SER A 130 26.63 15.40 -8.51
N LEU A 131 26.55 14.51 -9.50
CA LEU A 131 27.63 14.21 -10.43
C LEU A 131 27.67 15.16 -11.65
N ASN A 132 26.54 15.78 -11.99
CA ASN A 132 26.37 16.58 -13.21
C ASN A 132 25.95 18.04 -12.94
N GLY A 133 25.89 18.44 -11.67
CA GLY A 133 25.49 19.77 -11.20
C GLY A 133 26.66 20.70 -10.88
#